data_AF-A0A927NKP2-F1
#
_entry.id   AF-A0A927NKP2-F1
#
_cell.length_a   1.000
_cell.length_b   1.000
_cell.length_c   1.000
_cell.angle_alpha   90.00
_cell.angle_beta   90.00
_cell.angle_gamma   90.00
#
_symmetry.space_group_name_H-M   'P 1'
#
loop_
_entity.id
_entity.type
_entity.pdbx_description
1 polymer ?
#
loop_
_entity_poly.entity_id
_entity_poly.type
_entity_poly.pdbx_seq_one_letter_code
_entity_poly.pdbx_strand_id
1 'polypeptide(L)'
;MEERIIDDEYGRGVRLRKTKDGYVDVTDELTAENENAEGEETLEAEEISFEFPDFVEETDEDLIGLTPEDAERIRKERAEAAARRRADYERYCAEGDEFLAAESFKAAAQKYEKACKLDDNPKEASLGLWRAKTENFKEPDVLVEKYADIGVETMEYDVGYETLEVLKRDYGDVFQRRLQELSEEEAPLAEEVEEKQQKRREYLKDRLKTAAIHFAIATVPMLLALVLAIIFGGKITSTPKNTYVLPTIICAVAWVVAFIIFAVFANKFINAFRMYRTNENLASTGAGERLLTIRNYKTLYEYILNGPEEENSEAASVEADEE
;
A
#
# COMPACT_ATOMS: atom_id res chain seq x y z
N MET A 1 36.20 0.81 -1.01
CA MET A 1 35.39 0.79 0.23
C MET A 1 34.29 -0.22 -0.01
N GLU A 2 34.26 -1.30 0.75
CA GLU A 2 33.19 -2.32 0.67
C GLU A 2 31.94 -1.73 1.31
N GLU A 3 30.89 -1.49 0.52
CA GLU A 3 29.58 -1.10 1.05
C GLU A 3 28.98 -2.29 1.78
N ARG A 4 28.80 -2.14 3.09
CA ARG A 4 28.15 -3.13 3.95
C ARG A 4 26.66 -3.09 3.69
N ILE A 5 26.05 -4.26 3.56
CA ILE A 5 24.59 -4.42 3.68
C ILE A 5 24.22 -3.80 5.03
N ILE A 6 23.33 -2.81 5.02
CA ILE A 6 22.81 -2.20 6.23
C ILE A 6 22.02 -3.28 6.96
N ASP A 7 22.57 -3.73 8.10
CA ASP A 7 21.90 -4.67 9.00
C ASP A 7 20.93 -3.87 9.86
N ASP A 8 19.76 -3.57 9.30
CA ASP A 8 18.73 -2.80 10.00
C ASP A 8 17.94 -3.75 10.91
N GLU A 9 18.53 -4.08 12.06
CA GLU A 9 18.01 -5.05 13.03
C GLU A 9 16.79 -4.53 13.83
N TYR A 10 16.19 -3.37 13.50
CA TYR A 10 15.11 -2.78 14.32
C TYR A 10 13.90 -2.16 13.57
N GLY A 11 13.69 -2.47 12.30
CA GLY A 11 12.67 -1.80 11.46
C GLY A 11 11.28 -2.43 11.31
N ARG A 12 10.85 -3.42 12.12
CA ARG A 12 9.47 -3.95 12.04
C ARG A 12 8.80 -4.08 13.40
N GLY A 13 8.16 -2.99 13.83
CA GLY A 13 7.24 -3.00 14.97
C GLY A 13 5.97 -3.77 14.65
N VAL A 14 5.93 -5.07 14.95
CA VAL A 14 4.68 -5.84 15.02
C VAL A 14 3.90 -5.30 16.22
N ARG A 15 2.83 -4.54 15.96
CA ARG A 15 1.93 -4.02 17.00
C ARG A 15 1.00 -5.15 17.45
N LEU A 16 1.38 -5.87 18.50
CA LEU A 16 0.52 -6.81 19.21
C LEU A 16 -0.36 -6.05 20.21
N ARG A 17 -1.69 -6.15 20.10
CA ARG A 17 -2.61 -5.66 21.13
C ARG A 17 -2.95 -6.80 22.09
N LYS A 18 -2.80 -6.56 23.40
CA LYS A 18 -3.01 -7.57 24.45
C LYS A 18 -4.47 -7.56 24.89
N THR A 19 -5.18 -8.67 24.71
CA THR A 19 -6.51 -8.92 25.29
C THR A 19 -6.43 -10.12 26.25
N LYS A 20 -7.39 -10.26 27.18
CA LYS A 20 -7.28 -11.12 28.37
C LYS A 20 -7.08 -12.63 28.13
N ASP A 21 -7.26 -13.13 26.90
CA ASP A 21 -7.19 -14.58 26.60
C ASP A 21 -6.14 -15.00 25.55
N GLY A 22 -5.18 -14.13 25.17
CA GLY A 22 -4.05 -14.49 24.29
C GLY A 22 -3.93 -13.62 23.03
N TYR A 23 -2.89 -13.88 22.22
CA TYR A 23 -2.57 -13.13 20.98
C TYR A 23 -3.27 -13.76 19.78
N VAL A 24 -3.95 -12.94 18.95
CA VAL A 24 -4.62 -13.36 17.70
C VAL A 24 -3.96 -12.64 16.52
N ASP A 25 -3.66 -13.38 15.47
CA ASP A 25 -3.10 -12.91 14.20
C ASP A 25 -4.23 -12.29 13.35
N VAL A 26 -4.01 -11.13 12.74
CA VAL A 26 -5.06 -10.41 12.00
C VAL A 26 -4.84 -10.60 10.50
N THR A 27 -5.20 -11.78 9.98
CA THR A 27 -5.30 -12.01 8.52
C THR A 27 -6.32 -13.07 8.08
N ASP A 28 -7.22 -13.58 8.93
CA ASP A 28 -8.15 -14.67 8.55
C ASP A 28 -9.59 -14.50 9.08
N GLU A 29 -10.21 -13.33 8.90
CA GLU A 29 -11.66 -13.16 9.15
C GLU A 29 -12.34 -12.37 8.02
N LEU A 30 -12.43 -12.97 6.84
CA LEU A 30 -13.32 -12.50 5.77
C LEU A 30 -13.80 -13.67 4.89
N THR A 31 -14.11 -14.81 5.48
CA THR A 31 -14.73 -15.95 4.78
C THR A 31 -15.49 -16.85 5.76
N ALA A 32 -16.66 -16.41 6.22
CA ALA A 32 -17.72 -17.31 6.65
C ALA A 32 -19.06 -16.57 6.73
N GLU A 33 -20.13 -17.30 6.37
CA GLU A 33 -21.55 -17.01 6.58
C GLU A 33 -22.30 -16.27 5.45
N ASN A 34 -22.81 -17.04 4.48
CA ASN A 34 -24.21 -17.48 4.55
C ASN A 34 -24.58 -18.44 3.40
N GLU A 35 -24.87 -19.69 3.75
CA GLU A 35 -25.66 -20.61 2.94
C GLU A 35 -26.98 -20.94 3.66
N ASN A 36 -28.03 -21.06 2.83
CA ASN A 36 -29.33 -21.73 3.02
C ASN A 36 -30.54 -20.90 3.48
N ALA A 37 -31.52 -20.73 2.57
CA ALA A 37 -32.73 -21.55 2.53
C ALA A 37 -33.63 -21.21 1.32
N GLU A 38 -34.12 -22.26 0.63
CA GLU A 38 -35.09 -22.25 -0.47
C GLU A 38 -36.54 -21.92 -0.02
N GLY A 39 -37.39 -21.49 -0.96
CA GLY A 39 -38.85 -21.61 -0.85
C GLY A 39 -39.64 -20.63 -1.73
N GLU A 40 -40.17 -21.11 -2.87
CA GLU A 40 -41.16 -20.44 -3.73
C GLU A 40 -42.47 -20.11 -2.99
N GLU A 41 -43.05 -18.93 -3.24
CA GLU A 41 -44.50 -18.80 -3.46
C GLU A 41 -44.82 -17.51 -4.24
N THR A 42 -45.51 -17.72 -5.36
CA THR A 42 -46.08 -16.72 -6.26
C THR A 42 -47.28 -16.01 -5.64
N LEU A 43 -47.25 -14.68 -5.51
CA LEU A 43 -48.45 -13.86 -5.43
C LEU A 43 -48.25 -12.56 -6.21
N GLU A 44 -49.03 -12.42 -7.29
CA GLU A 44 -49.22 -11.20 -8.06
C GLU A 44 -49.75 -10.09 -7.15
N ALA A 45 -49.00 -8.99 -7.02
CA ALA A 45 -49.45 -7.76 -6.42
C ALA A 45 -49.05 -6.59 -7.32
N GLU A 46 -49.99 -6.23 -8.19
CA GLU A 46 -50.32 -4.87 -8.61
C GLU A 46 -49.14 -3.86 -8.62
N GLU A 47 -48.61 -3.62 -9.83
CA GLU A 47 -47.64 -2.56 -10.14
C GLU A 47 -48.26 -1.18 -9.83
N ILE A 48 -48.13 -0.73 -8.59
CA ILE A 48 -48.33 0.67 -8.23
C ILE A 48 -47.01 1.38 -8.53
N SER A 49 -46.89 1.85 -9.76
CA SER A 49 -45.92 2.87 -10.18
C SER A 49 -46.14 4.14 -9.35
N PHE A 50 -45.44 4.25 -8.23
CA PHE A 50 -45.14 5.56 -7.63
C PHE A 50 -43.99 6.16 -8.44
N GLU A 51 -44.31 7.06 -9.36
CA GLU A 51 -43.33 8.04 -9.85
C GLU A 51 -42.93 8.89 -8.65
N PHE A 52 -41.82 8.54 -8.01
CA PHE A 52 -41.09 9.46 -7.17
C PHE A 52 -40.56 10.56 -8.09
N PRO A 53 -40.94 11.84 -7.90
CA PRO A 53 -40.29 12.91 -8.64
C PRO A 53 -38.80 12.90 -8.27
N ASP A 54 -37.94 12.91 -9.29
CA ASP A 54 -36.48 13.01 -9.15
C ASP A 54 -36.09 14.27 -8.37
N PHE A 55 -36.03 14.15 -7.05
CA PHE A 55 -35.32 15.05 -6.17
C PHE A 55 -34.03 14.35 -5.76
N VAL A 56 -33.01 14.48 -6.63
CA VAL A 56 -31.63 14.28 -6.22
C VAL A 56 -31.18 15.56 -5.52
N GLU A 57 -31.46 15.66 -4.22
CA GLU A 57 -30.71 16.50 -3.30
C GLU A 57 -30.27 15.61 -2.14
N GLU A 58 -28.99 15.71 -1.80
CA GLU A 58 -28.34 15.02 -0.69
C GLU A 58 -29.21 15.04 0.58
N THR A 59 -29.34 13.88 1.17
CA THR A 59 -30.38 13.44 2.10
C THR A 59 -30.76 14.45 3.19
N ASP A 60 -32.01 14.91 3.13
CA ASP A 60 -32.74 15.68 4.16
C ASP A 60 -33.14 14.80 5.38
N GLU A 61 -32.28 13.89 5.85
CA GLU A 61 -32.59 13.02 7.00
C GLU A 61 -32.85 13.81 8.31
N ASP A 62 -32.19 14.96 8.48
CA ASP A 62 -32.38 15.88 9.61
C ASP A 62 -33.64 16.77 9.48
N LEU A 63 -34.28 16.78 8.32
CA LEU A 63 -35.45 17.63 8.00
C LEU A 63 -36.77 16.85 8.05
N ILE A 64 -36.70 15.53 8.23
CA ILE A 64 -37.86 14.67 8.45
C ILE A 64 -38.45 14.97 9.84
N GLY A 65 -39.64 15.57 9.86
CA GLY A 65 -40.40 15.86 11.09
C GLY A 65 -40.31 17.30 11.62
N LEU A 66 -39.62 18.21 10.92
CA LEU A 66 -39.62 19.64 11.25
C LEU A 66 -40.84 20.38 10.67
N THR A 67 -41.20 21.50 11.28
CA THR A 67 -42.20 22.40 10.69
C THR A 67 -41.64 23.07 9.42
N PRO A 68 -42.46 23.40 8.41
CA PRO A 68 -42.01 24.05 7.18
C PRO A 68 -41.18 25.33 7.42
N GLU A 69 -41.51 26.11 8.45
CA GLU A 69 -40.79 27.33 8.82
C GLU A 69 -39.39 27.05 9.41
N ASP A 70 -39.23 25.98 10.20
CA ASP A 70 -37.93 25.60 10.75
C ASP A 70 -37.02 24.97 9.67
N ALA A 71 -37.60 24.27 8.70
CA ALA A 71 -36.89 23.73 7.55
C ALA A 71 -36.29 24.83 6.65
N GLU A 72 -37.06 25.89 6.38
CA GLU A 72 -36.58 27.06 5.64
C GLU A 72 -35.49 27.83 6.39
N ARG A 73 -35.60 27.95 7.73
CA ARG A 73 -34.55 28.57 8.55
C ARG A 73 -33.23 27.80 8.45
N ILE A 74 -33.27 26.47 8.58
CA ILE A 74 -32.07 25.61 8.48
C ILE A 74 -31.47 25.68 7.07
N ARG A 75 -32.29 25.65 6.02
CA ARG A 75 -31.82 25.81 4.64
C ARG A 75 -31.14 27.17 4.43
N LYS A 76 -31.71 28.24 4.97
CA LYS A 76 -31.12 29.59 4.91
C LYS A 76 -29.81 29.68 5.69
N GLU A 77 -29.75 29.12 6.90
CA GLU A 77 -28.52 29.09 7.70
C GLU A 77 -27.42 28.26 7.01
N ARG A 78 -27.76 27.10 6.43
CA ARG A 78 -26.84 26.28 5.64
C ARG A 78 -26.37 27.01 4.38
N ALA A 79 -27.27 27.70 3.67
CA ALA A 79 -26.93 28.50 2.49
C ALA A 79 -26.04 29.70 2.84
N GLU A 80 -26.31 30.40 3.94
CA GLU A 80 -25.48 31.49 4.43
C GLU A 80 -24.09 30.98 4.87
N ALA A 81 -24.02 29.83 5.54
CA ALA A 81 -22.77 29.18 5.91
C ALA A 81 -21.97 28.73 4.67
N ALA A 82 -22.63 28.15 3.67
CA ALA A 82 -22.00 27.79 2.40
C ALA A 82 -21.49 29.03 1.64
N ALA A 83 -22.28 30.11 1.60
CA ALA A 83 -21.86 31.36 0.98
C ALA A 83 -20.65 31.99 1.70
N ARG A 84 -20.61 31.94 3.04
CA ARG A 84 -19.44 32.38 3.83
C ARG A 84 -18.21 31.52 3.53
N ARG A 85 -18.35 30.20 3.47
CA ARG A 85 -17.25 29.28 3.12
C ARG A 85 -16.69 29.58 1.74
N ARG A 86 -17.56 29.78 0.73
CA ARG A 86 -17.17 30.15 -0.63
C ARG A 86 -16.46 31.51 -0.68
N ALA A 87 -17.00 32.52 0.01
CA ALA A 87 -16.36 33.84 0.07
C ALA A 87 -14.99 33.81 0.78
N ASP A 88 -14.84 33.02 1.84
CA ASP A 88 -13.55 32.82 2.50
C ASP A 88 -12.57 32.04 1.59
N TYR A 89 -13.04 31.03 0.85
CA TYR A 89 -12.25 30.30 -0.16
C TYR A 89 -11.71 31.24 -1.24
N GLU A 90 -12.57 32.02 -1.88
CA GLU A 90 -12.19 33.00 -2.91
C GLU A 90 -11.20 34.02 -2.37
N ARG A 91 -11.41 34.50 -1.13
CA ARG A 91 -10.47 35.43 -0.48
C ARG A 91 -9.09 34.79 -0.31
N TYR A 92 -9.02 33.55 0.17
CA TYR A 92 -7.74 32.87 0.37
C TYR A 92 -7.04 32.53 -0.96
N CYS A 93 -7.79 32.21 -2.01
CA CYS A 93 -7.25 32.01 -3.36
C CYS A 93 -6.66 33.33 -3.91
N ALA A 94 -7.39 34.44 -3.82
CA ALA A 94 -6.92 35.75 -4.28
C ALA A 94 -5.69 36.23 -3.49
N GLU A 95 -5.69 36.09 -2.16
CA GLU A 95 -4.50 36.37 -1.34
C GLU A 95 -3.31 35.47 -1.75
N GLY A 96 -3.58 34.19 -2.05
CA GLY A 96 -2.57 33.26 -2.55
C GLY A 96 -1.96 33.71 -3.88
N ASP A 97 -2.80 34.15 -4.81
CA ASP A 97 -2.36 34.61 -6.14
C ASP A 97 -1.50 35.88 -6.03
N GLU A 98 -1.84 36.79 -5.12
CA GLU A 98 -1.00 37.95 -4.81
C GLU A 98 0.39 37.54 -4.29
N PHE A 99 0.45 36.55 -3.39
CA PHE A 99 1.72 36.05 -2.88
C PHE A 99 2.52 35.26 -3.93
N LEU A 100 1.86 34.54 -4.85
CA LEU A 100 2.52 33.90 -5.99
C LEU A 100 3.11 34.93 -6.95
N ALA A 101 2.35 35.99 -7.26
CA ALA A 101 2.83 37.09 -8.10
C ALA A 101 4.01 37.84 -7.47
N ALA A 102 4.06 37.91 -6.13
CA ALA A 102 5.17 38.48 -5.36
C ALA A 102 6.35 37.51 -5.15
N GLU A 103 6.35 36.32 -5.78
CA GLU A 103 7.35 35.25 -5.61
C GLU A 103 7.54 34.78 -4.15
N SER A 104 6.55 35.04 -3.29
CA SER A 104 6.55 34.64 -1.89
C SER A 104 5.89 33.27 -1.72
N PHE A 105 6.54 32.24 -2.26
CA PHE A 105 6.03 30.87 -2.37
C PHE A 105 5.57 30.25 -1.03
N LYS A 106 6.33 30.46 0.05
CA LYS A 106 5.97 29.93 1.38
C LYS A 106 4.68 30.54 1.94
N ALA A 107 4.48 31.83 1.71
CA ALA A 107 3.27 32.52 2.17
C ALA A 107 2.06 32.12 1.32
N ALA A 108 2.25 31.99 0.01
CA ALA A 108 1.23 31.51 -0.93
C ALA A 108 0.75 30.09 -0.54
N ALA A 109 1.68 29.15 -0.30
CA ALA A 109 1.34 27.78 0.09
C ALA A 109 0.46 27.73 1.34
N GLN A 110 0.73 28.55 2.37
CA GLN A 110 -0.08 28.60 3.58
C GLN A 110 -1.50 29.12 3.36
N LYS A 111 -1.70 29.99 2.36
CA LYS A 111 -3.03 30.53 2.00
C LYS A 111 -3.83 29.49 1.24
N TYR A 112 -3.22 28.83 0.27
CA TYR A 112 -3.87 27.74 -0.46
C TYR A 112 -4.15 26.52 0.43
N GLU A 113 -3.27 26.16 1.37
CA GLU A 113 -3.56 25.10 2.35
C GLU A 113 -4.77 25.39 3.24
N LYS A 114 -5.09 26.68 3.45
CA LYS A 114 -6.32 27.08 4.15
C LYS A 114 -7.53 26.99 3.21
N ALA A 115 -7.38 27.41 1.96
CA ALA A 115 -8.44 27.30 0.95
C ALA A 115 -8.82 25.83 0.68
N CYS A 116 -7.85 24.92 0.55
CA CYS A 116 -8.09 23.48 0.34
C CYS A 116 -8.83 22.79 1.49
N LYS A 117 -8.96 23.42 2.68
CA LYS A 117 -9.71 22.88 3.82
C LYS A 117 -11.16 23.35 3.86
N LEU A 118 -11.54 24.32 3.01
CA LEU A 118 -12.86 24.94 3.01
C LEU A 118 -13.80 24.35 1.98
N ASP A 119 -13.25 23.74 0.94
CA ASP A 119 -13.97 23.14 -0.18
C ASP A 119 -13.52 21.69 -0.38
N ASP A 120 -14.45 20.84 -0.81
CA ASP A 120 -14.25 19.39 -0.96
C ASP A 120 -13.56 19.06 -2.30
N ASN A 121 -13.68 19.93 -3.33
CA ASN A 121 -12.95 19.82 -4.59
C ASN A 121 -12.27 21.15 -4.97
N PRO A 122 -11.19 21.55 -4.27
CA PRO A 122 -10.59 22.87 -4.39
C PRO A 122 -9.62 22.97 -5.58
N LYS A 123 -10.10 22.89 -6.82
CA LYS A 123 -9.27 22.90 -8.05
C LYS A 123 -8.28 24.07 -8.16
N GLU A 124 -8.75 25.28 -7.91
CA GLU A 124 -7.90 26.48 -8.06
C GLU A 124 -6.88 26.58 -6.93
N ALA A 125 -7.30 26.25 -5.71
CA ALA A 125 -6.41 26.25 -4.56
C ALA A 125 -5.39 25.11 -4.61
N SER A 126 -5.74 23.91 -5.09
CA SER A 126 -4.80 22.80 -5.25
C SER A 126 -3.75 23.13 -6.31
N LEU A 127 -4.16 23.71 -7.45
CA LEU A 127 -3.24 24.19 -8.49
C LEU A 127 -2.29 25.27 -7.95
N GLY A 128 -2.83 26.27 -7.24
CA GLY A 128 -2.06 27.33 -6.62
C GLY A 128 -1.10 26.81 -5.54
N LEU A 129 -1.53 25.82 -4.75
CA LEU A 129 -0.73 25.15 -3.74
C LEU A 129 0.48 24.45 -4.37
N TRP A 130 0.25 23.70 -5.45
CA TRP A 130 1.34 22.97 -6.10
C TRP A 130 2.28 23.91 -6.84
N ARG A 131 1.77 24.96 -7.49
CA ARG A 131 2.61 26.04 -8.04
C ARG A 131 3.45 26.70 -6.95
N ALA A 132 2.90 26.94 -5.76
CA ALA A 132 3.65 27.49 -4.64
C ALA A 132 4.73 26.51 -4.14
N LYS A 133 4.41 25.22 -4.03
CA LYS A 133 5.34 24.20 -3.51
C LYS A 133 6.48 23.84 -4.47
N THR A 134 6.24 23.88 -5.77
CA THR A 134 7.23 23.55 -6.80
C THR A 134 7.94 24.78 -7.38
N GLU A 135 7.75 25.97 -6.77
CA GLU A 135 8.23 27.26 -7.26
C GLU A 135 7.89 27.51 -8.74
N ASN A 136 6.61 27.31 -9.09
CA ASN A 136 6.08 27.28 -10.46
C ASN A 136 6.72 26.17 -11.33
N PHE A 137 6.83 24.97 -10.78
CA PHE A 137 7.39 23.79 -11.45
C PHE A 137 8.83 23.95 -11.93
N LYS A 138 9.62 24.78 -11.24
CA LYS A 138 11.09 24.74 -11.35
C LYS A 138 11.64 23.47 -10.71
N GLU A 139 11.02 23.04 -9.61
CA GLU A 139 11.32 21.79 -8.91
C GLU A 139 10.08 20.86 -8.96
N PRO A 140 9.84 20.19 -10.11
CA PRO A 140 8.66 19.35 -10.29
C PRO A 140 8.70 18.09 -9.40
N ASP A 141 9.87 17.70 -8.92
CA ASP A 141 10.08 16.50 -8.10
C ASP A 141 9.35 16.59 -6.75
N VAL A 142 9.18 17.81 -6.20
CA VAL A 142 8.50 18.05 -4.92
C VAL A 142 7.04 17.56 -4.94
N LEU A 143 6.38 17.61 -6.10
CA LEU A 143 5.03 17.07 -6.26
C LEU A 143 5.04 15.55 -6.14
N VAL A 144 5.88 14.88 -6.93
CA VAL A 144 5.90 13.40 -7.01
C VAL A 144 6.55 12.77 -5.78
N GLU A 145 7.49 13.45 -5.11
CA GLU A 145 8.14 12.97 -3.89
C GLU A 145 7.14 12.64 -2.79
N LYS A 146 6.11 13.48 -2.61
CA LYS A 146 5.04 13.24 -1.62
C LYS A 146 4.30 11.93 -1.87
N TYR A 147 4.18 11.53 -3.14
CA TYR A 147 3.36 10.39 -3.58
C TYR A 147 4.18 9.16 -3.98
N ALA A 148 5.51 9.25 -3.99
CA ALA A 148 6.40 8.19 -4.46
C ALA A 148 6.29 6.88 -3.67
N ASP A 149 5.99 6.96 -2.38
CA ASP A 149 5.81 5.79 -1.51
C ASP A 149 4.35 5.35 -1.38
N ILE A 150 3.40 6.24 -1.68
CA ILE A 150 1.97 6.02 -1.47
C ILE A 150 1.28 5.53 -2.74
N GLY A 151 1.72 6.02 -3.90
CA GLY A 151 1.23 5.63 -5.22
C GLY A 151 0.28 6.65 -5.86
N VAL A 152 -0.14 6.30 -7.07
CA VAL A 152 -0.92 7.14 -7.99
C VAL A 152 -2.32 7.44 -7.45
N GLU A 153 -3.00 6.44 -6.87
CA GLU A 153 -4.38 6.57 -6.38
C GLU A 153 -4.53 7.71 -5.35
N THR A 154 -3.55 7.86 -4.46
CA THR A 154 -3.59 8.94 -3.46
C THR A 154 -3.24 10.29 -4.06
N MET A 155 -2.40 10.34 -5.11
CA MET A 155 -2.14 11.58 -5.83
C MET A 155 -3.41 12.07 -6.54
N GLU A 156 -4.11 11.16 -7.21
CA GLU A 156 -5.38 11.44 -7.87
C GLU A 156 -6.43 11.98 -6.89
N TYR A 157 -6.57 11.33 -5.73
CA TYR A 157 -7.49 11.75 -4.67
C TYR A 157 -7.13 13.13 -4.09
N ASP A 158 -5.86 13.35 -3.74
CA ASP A 158 -5.43 14.59 -3.07
C ASP A 158 -5.37 15.80 -4.03
N VAL A 159 -4.97 15.58 -5.29
CA VAL A 159 -4.76 16.65 -6.28
C VAL A 159 -6.04 16.91 -7.06
N GLY A 160 -6.84 15.88 -7.31
CA GLY A 160 -8.05 15.92 -8.12
C GLY A 160 -7.76 15.86 -9.62
N TYR A 161 -8.57 15.07 -10.35
CA TYR A 161 -8.48 14.91 -11.81
C TYR A 161 -8.42 16.23 -12.57
N GLU A 162 -9.33 17.15 -12.22
CA GLU A 162 -9.43 18.44 -12.90
C GLU A 162 -8.15 19.29 -12.78
N THR A 163 -7.43 19.14 -11.66
CA THR A 163 -6.16 19.84 -11.44
C THR A 163 -5.06 19.20 -12.27
N LEU A 164 -5.02 17.86 -12.32
CA LEU A 164 -4.06 17.10 -13.13
C LEU A 164 -4.18 17.41 -14.62
N GLU A 165 -5.41 17.56 -15.15
CA GLU A 165 -5.64 17.99 -16.53
C GLU A 165 -5.06 19.38 -16.82
N VAL A 166 -5.24 20.32 -15.90
CA VAL A 166 -4.66 21.67 -16.04
C VAL A 166 -3.14 21.61 -15.96
N LEU A 167 -2.58 20.78 -15.09
CA LEU A 167 -1.14 20.55 -15.00
C LEU A 167 -0.56 19.95 -16.29
N LYS A 168 -1.24 18.95 -16.88
CA LYS A 168 -0.87 18.37 -18.17
C LYS A 168 -0.90 19.42 -19.28
N ARG A 169 -1.95 20.26 -19.35
CA ARG A 169 -2.10 21.29 -20.39
C ARG A 169 -1.06 22.40 -20.26
N ASP A 170 -0.84 22.91 -19.05
CA ASP A 170 -0.02 24.11 -18.83
C ASP A 170 1.47 23.77 -18.61
N TYR A 171 1.79 22.58 -18.07
CA TYR A 171 3.14 22.16 -17.68
C TYR A 171 3.60 20.82 -18.29
N GLY A 172 2.87 20.27 -19.26
CA GLY A 172 3.20 18.98 -19.89
C GLY A 172 4.64 18.90 -20.40
N ASP A 173 5.15 19.96 -21.03
CA ASP A 173 6.53 20.02 -21.54
C ASP A 173 7.59 19.89 -20.41
N VAL A 174 7.28 20.40 -19.22
CA VAL A 174 8.18 20.33 -18.05
C VAL A 174 8.25 18.88 -17.57
N PHE A 175 7.10 18.22 -17.44
CA PHE A 175 7.04 16.83 -17.01
C PHE A 175 7.64 15.88 -18.05
N GLN A 176 7.43 16.11 -19.34
CA GLN A 176 8.07 15.33 -20.41
C GLN A 176 9.58 15.46 -20.38
N ARG A 177 10.12 16.68 -20.20
CA ARG A 177 11.56 16.89 -20.08
C ARG A 177 12.12 16.16 -18.85
N ARG A 178 11.45 16.29 -17.70
CA ARG A 178 11.90 15.61 -16.47
C ARG A 178 11.83 14.09 -16.61
N LEU A 179 10.81 13.56 -17.28
CA LEU A 179 10.67 12.13 -17.58
C LEU A 179 11.84 11.63 -18.46
N GLN A 180 12.27 12.42 -19.44
CA GLN A 180 13.45 12.10 -20.24
C GLN A 180 14.73 12.08 -19.40
N GLU A 181 14.96 13.10 -18.57
CA GLU A 181 16.11 13.14 -17.65
C GLU A 181 16.15 11.92 -16.72
N LEU A 182 15.01 11.56 -16.12
CA LEU A 182 14.89 10.36 -15.28
C LEU A 182 15.16 9.06 -16.06
N SER A 183 14.75 8.99 -17.33
CA SER A 183 15.02 7.83 -18.18
C SER A 183 16.51 7.69 -18.53
N GLU A 184 17.22 8.81 -18.70
CA GLU A 184 18.67 8.84 -18.91
C GLU A 184 19.44 8.48 -17.64
N GLU A 185 18.95 8.89 -16.46
CA GLU A 185 19.50 8.51 -15.16
C GLU A 185 19.25 7.03 -14.81
N GLU A 186 18.10 6.48 -15.20
CA GLU A 186 17.71 5.09 -14.89
C GLU A 186 18.64 4.08 -15.57
N ALA A 187 18.95 4.26 -16.86
CA ALA A 187 19.67 3.27 -17.66
C ALA A 187 21.03 2.82 -17.05
N PRO A 188 21.97 3.73 -16.73
CA PRO A 188 23.25 3.32 -16.14
C PRO A 188 23.10 2.79 -14.72
N LEU A 189 22.15 3.33 -13.94
CA LEU A 189 21.93 2.90 -12.56
C LEU A 189 21.31 1.50 -12.50
N ALA A 190 20.39 1.19 -13.41
CA ALA A 190 19.78 -0.13 -13.54
C ALA A 190 20.84 -1.20 -13.88
N GLU A 191 21.72 -0.90 -14.84
CA GLU A 191 22.82 -1.80 -15.21
C GLU A 191 23.78 -2.03 -14.04
N GLU A 192 24.17 -0.97 -13.32
CA GLU A 192 25.06 -1.09 -12.15
C GLU A 192 24.44 -1.94 -11.03
N VAL A 193 23.16 -1.71 -10.72
CA VAL A 193 22.42 -2.45 -9.69
C VAL A 193 22.29 -3.92 -10.09
N GLU A 194 21.93 -4.20 -11.34
CA GLU A 194 21.78 -5.55 -11.84
C GLU A 194 23.11 -6.30 -11.81
N GLU A 195 24.21 -5.70 -12.28
CA GLU A 195 25.53 -6.32 -12.20
C GLU A 195 25.92 -6.68 -10.76
N LYS A 196 25.71 -5.75 -9.81
CA LYS A 196 26.01 -5.97 -8.40
C LYS A 196 25.14 -7.07 -7.80
N GLN A 197 23.86 -7.11 -8.16
CA GLN A 197 22.93 -8.16 -7.73
C GLN A 197 23.31 -9.52 -8.29
N GLN A 198 23.64 -9.61 -9.58
CA GLN A 198 24.06 -10.85 -10.24
C GLN A 198 25.35 -11.41 -9.61
N LYS A 199 26.38 -10.56 -9.40
CA LYS A 199 27.63 -10.94 -8.72
C LYS A 199 27.39 -11.55 -7.34
N ARG A 200 26.45 -10.99 -6.56
CA ARG A 200 26.09 -11.51 -5.23
C ARG A 200 25.20 -12.75 -5.31
N ARG A 201 24.32 -12.83 -6.32
CA ARG A 201 23.33 -13.91 -6.48
C ARG A 201 24.00 -15.28 -6.58
N GLU A 202 25.07 -15.41 -7.35
CA GLU A 202 25.78 -16.69 -7.49
C GLU A 202 26.32 -17.20 -6.15
N TYR A 203 27.07 -16.36 -5.44
CA TYR A 203 27.62 -16.67 -4.12
C TYR A 203 26.52 -16.99 -3.08
N LEU A 204 25.45 -16.18 -3.04
CA LEU A 204 24.36 -16.37 -2.10
C LEU A 204 23.55 -17.64 -2.39
N LYS A 205 23.37 -17.99 -3.67
CA LYS A 205 22.68 -19.22 -4.08
C LYS A 205 23.45 -20.46 -3.62
N ASP A 206 24.77 -20.47 -3.75
CA ASP A 206 25.59 -21.59 -3.30
C ASP A 206 25.67 -21.68 -1.77
N ARG A 207 25.71 -20.53 -1.08
CA ARG A 207 25.59 -20.48 0.38
C ARG A 207 24.23 -21.02 0.86
N LEU A 208 23.14 -20.66 0.18
CA LEU A 208 21.79 -21.14 0.48
C LEU A 208 21.65 -22.64 0.27
N LYS A 209 22.12 -23.17 -0.87
CA LYS A 209 22.15 -24.63 -1.13
C LYS A 209 22.93 -25.37 -0.04
N THR A 210 24.12 -24.87 0.29
CA THR A 210 24.96 -25.47 1.35
C THR A 210 24.23 -25.47 2.69
N ALA A 211 23.62 -24.35 3.07
CA ALA A 211 22.87 -24.26 4.32
C ALA A 211 21.63 -25.18 4.32
N ALA A 212 20.92 -25.29 3.19
CA ALA A 212 19.76 -26.16 3.03
C ALA A 212 20.12 -27.65 3.19
N ILE A 213 21.26 -28.09 2.62
CA ILE A 213 21.76 -29.46 2.78
C ILE A 213 22.02 -29.76 4.26
N HIS A 214 22.74 -28.88 4.97
CA HIS A 214 23.03 -29.09 6.39
C HIS A 214 21.76 -29.06 7.25
N PHE A 215 20.81 -28.17 6.93
CA PHE A 215 19.51 -28.11 7.60
C PHE A 215 18.74 -29.43 7.42
N ALA A 216 18.67 -29.96 6.20
CA ALA A 216 18.00 -31.22 5.90
C ALA A 216 18.66 -32.40 6.64
N ILE A 217 20.01 -32.47 6.62
CA ILE A 217 20.77 -33.52 7.33
C ILE A 217 20.52 -33.46 8.84
N ALA A 218 20.34 -32.28 9.44
CA ALA A 218 20.04 -32.15 10.86
C ALA A 218 18.58 -32.46 11.20
N THR A 219 17.64 -32.19 10.29
CA THR A 219 16.20 -32.38 10.51
C THR A 219 15.81 -33.85 10.53
N VAL A 220 16.37 -34.65 9.61
CA VAL A 220 16.04 -36.09 9.48
C VAL A 220 16.27 -36.90 10.77
N PRO A 221 17.47 -36.90 11.40
CA PRO A 221 17.72 -37.66 12.62
C PRO A 221 16.93 -37.11 13.81
N MET A 222 16.70 -35.80 13.88
CA MET A 222 15.86 -35.19 14.91
C MET A 222 14.42 -35.72 14.83
N LEU A 223 13.81 -35.70 13.64
CA LEU A 223 12.44 -36.21 13.45
C LEU A 223 12.37 -37.72 13.74
N LEU A 224 13.37 -38.49 13.32
CA LEU A 224 13.42 -39.93 13.59
C LEU A 224 13.50 -40.23 15.10
N ALA A 225 14.35 -39.51 15.85
CA ALA A 225 14.44 -39.67 17.30
C ALA A 225 13.14 -39.27 18.01
N LEU A 226 12.46 -38.22 17.55
CA LEU A 226 11.16 -37.78 18.07
C LEU A 226 10.10 -38.86 17.87
N VAL A 227 9.97 -39.39 16.65
CA VAL A 227 8.98 -40.41 16.31
C VAL A 227 9.22 -41.69 17.13
N LEU A 228 10.48 -42.12 17.27
CA LEU A 228 10.81 -43.28 18.11
C LEU A 228 10.49 -43.05 19.58
N ALA A 229 10.75 -41.86 20.12
CA ALA A 229 10.41 -41.52 21.50
C ALA A 229 8.89 -41.59 21.74
N ILE A 230 8.08 -41.09 20.79
CA ILE A 230 6.61 -41.15 20.85
C ILE A 230 6.13 -42.61 20.80
N ILE A 231 6.65 -43.41 19.86
CA ILE A 231 6.26 -44.82 19.71
C ILE A 231 6.60 -45.64 20.96
N PHE A 232 7.81 -45.49 21.51
CA PHE A 232 8.18 -46.22 22.72
C PHE A 232 7.44 -45.72 23.96
N GLY A 233 7.24 -44.41 24.09
CA GLY A 233 6.45 -43.81 25.17
C GLY A 233 5.02 -44.36 25.22
N GLY A 234 4.35 -44.45 24.06
CA GLY A 234 3.00 -45.02 23.97
C GLY A 234 2.93 -46.53 24.30
N LYS A 235 4.05 -47.26 24.21
CA LYS A 235 4.13 -48.69 24.56
C LYS A 235 4.43 -48.96 26.04
N ILE A 236 4.79 -47.94 26.83
CA ILE A 236 5.10 -48.09 28.26
C ILE A 236 3.88 -48.64 29.03
N THR A 237 2.69 -48.11 28.79
CA THR A 237 1.45 -48.52 29.47
C THR A 237 0.89 -49.85 28.96
N SER A 238 1.31 -50.28 27.79
CA SER A 238 0.76 -51.46 27.09
C SER A 238 1.50 -52.75 27.40
N THR A 239 2.58 -52.72 28.18
CA THR A 239 3.34 -53.93 28.55
C THR A 239 3.60 -54.03 30.05
N PRO A 240 3.51 -55.22 30.66
CA PRO A 240 3.62 -55.40 32.11
C PRO A 240 5.06 -55.33 32.63
N LYS A 241 6.07 -55.30 31.75
CA LYS A 241 7.48 -55.11 32.09
C LYS A 241 7.91 -53.72 31.60
N ASN A 242 8.71 -53.01 32.40
CA ASN A 242 9.29 -51.68 32.09
C ASN A 242 10.28 -51.66 30.92
N THR A 243 10.15 -52.58 29.96
CA THR A 243 11.06 -52.81 28.83
C THR A 243 11.22 -51.58 27.95
N TYR A 244 10.15 -50.77 27.80
CA TYR A 244 10.17 -49.57 26.95
C TYR A 244 10.59 -48.29 27.66
N VAL A 245 10.75 -48.30 28.99
CA VAL A 245 11.13 -47.09 29.74
C VAL A 245 12.53 -46.63 29.35
N LEU A 246 13.51 -47.55 29.38
CA LEU A 246 14.91 -47.24 29.02
C LEU A 246 15.08 -46.74 27.56
N PRO A 247 14.55 -47.41 26.51
CA PRO A 247 14.67 -46.92 25.15
C PRO A 247 13.93 -45.59 24.93
N THR A 248 12.81 -45.34 25.63
CA THR A 248 12.13 -44.03 25.58
C THR A 248 13.03 -42.92 26.10
N ILE A 249 13.69 -43.13 27.25
CA ILE A 249 14.63 -42.15 27.82
C ILE A 249 15.80 -41.89 26.86
N ILE A 250 16.38 -42.95 26.29
CA ILE A 250 17.50 -42.83 25.33
C ILE A 250 17.07 -42.03 24.09
N CYS A 251 15.93 -42.35 23.49
CA CYS A 251 15.42 -41.64 22.32
C CYS A 251 15.07 -40.18 22.64
N ALA A 252 14.51 -39.90 23.81
CA ALA A 252 14.21 -38.54 24.26
C ALA A 252 15.47 -37.70 24.45
N VAL A 253 16.51 -38.24 25.09
CA VAL A 253 17.81 -37.56 25.23
C VAL A 253 18.46 -37.32 23.87
N ALA A 254 18.45 -38.33 22.99
CA ALA A 254 18.96 -38.19 21.62
C ALA A 254 18.21 -37.11 20.83
N TRP A 255 16.88 -37.01 21.00
CA TRP A 255 16.07 -35.96 20.40
C TRP A 255 16.49 -34.57 20.88
N VAL A 256 16.66 -34.35 22.19
CA VAL A 256 17.08 -33.05 22.73
C VAL A 256 18.44 -32.63 22.16
N VAL A 257 19.40 -33.55 22.07
CA VAL A 257 20.72 -33.26 21.47
C VAL A 257 20.59 -32.93 19.99
N ALA A 258 19.80 -33.71 19.24
CA ALA A 258 19.56 -33.47 17.82
C ALA A 258 18.80 -32.15 17.58
N PHE A 259 17.90 -31.77 18.48
CA PHE A 259 17.15 -30.52 18.42
C PHE A 259 18.06 -29.30 18.58
N ILE A 260 19.04 -29.34 19.48
CA ILE A 260 20.03 -28.26 19.63
C ILE A 260 20.85 -28.11 18.34
N ILE A 261 21.29 -29.22 17.74
CA ILE A 261 22.02 -29.22 16.47
C ILE A 261 21.13 -28.66 15.35
N PHE A 262 19.88 -29.10 15.26
CA PHE A 262 18.89 -28.59 14.32
C PHE A 262 18.71 -27.08 14.46
N ALA A 263 18.54 -26.55 15.68
CA ALA A 263 18.35 -25.12 15.91
C ALA A 263 19.52 -24.27 15.38
N VAL A 264 20.77 -24.74 15.53
CA VAL A 264 21.95 -24.05 14.99
C VAL A 264 21.92 -24.02 13.45
N PHE A 265 21.58 -25.13 12.81
CA PHE A 265 21.52 -25.19 11.34
C PHE A 265 20.28 -24.48 10.77
N ALA A 266 19.15 -24.50 11.48
CA ALA A 266 17.96 -23.74 11.15
C ALA A 266 18.26 -22.24 11.12
N ASN A 267 18.97 -21.72 12.13
CA ASN A 267 19.39 -20.32 12.15
C ASN A 267 20.32 -19.99 10.97
N LYS A 268 21.30 -20.85 10.66
CA LYS A 268 22.18 -20.68 9.49
C LYS A 268 21.40 -20.66 8.17
N PHE A 269 20.39 -21.52 8.02
CA PHE A 269 19.53 -21.56 6.85
C PHE A 269 18.68 -20.31 6.72
N ILE A 270 17.99 -19.90 7.79
CA ILE A 270 17.17 -18.69 7.82
C ILE A 270 18.02 -17.46 7.46
N ASN A 271 19.23 -17.35 8.00
CA ASN A 271 20.13 -16.24 7.68
C ASN A 271 20.59 -16.27 6.22
N ALA A 272 20.92 -17.43 5.66
CA ALA A 272 21.26 -17.54 4.24
C ALA A 272 20.08 -17.19 3.33
N PHE A 273 18.88 -17.63 3.69
CA PHE A 273 17.65 -17.32 2.97
C PHE A 273 17.30 -15.83 3.04
N ARG A 274 17.42 -15.22 4.23
CA ARG A 274 17.22 -13.78 4.42
C ARG A 274 18.18 -12.99 3.54
N MET A 275 19.47 -13.31 3.56
CA MET A 275 20.49 -12.62 2.75
C MET A 275 20.21 -12.76 1.24
N TYR A 276 19.79 -13.93 0.78
CA TYR A 276 19.38 -14.14 -0.61
C TYR A 276 18.19 -13.26 -0.98
N ARG A 277 17.13 -13.26 -0.16
CA ARG A 277 15.94 -12.43 -0.37
C ARG A 277 16.25 -10.94 -0.33
N THR A 278 17.12 -10.51 0.60
CA THR A 278 17.55 -9.11 0.70
C THR A 278 18.27 -8.67 -0.56
N ASN A 279 19.14 -9.50 -1.15
CA ASN A 279 19.83 -9.16 -2.40
C ASN A 279 18.87 -8.91 -3.58
N GLU A 280 17.76 -9.63 -3.64
CA GLU A 280 16.73 -9.46 -4.67
C GLU A 280 15.85 -8.21 -4.43
N ASN A 281 15.81 -7.71 -3.20
CA ASN A 281 15.08 -6.48 -2.89
C ASN A 281 15.92 -5.25 -3.28
N LEU A 282 15.43 -4.46 -4.24
CA LEU A 282 16.10 -3.23 -4.68
C LEU A 282 16.28 -2.23 -3.52
N ALA A 283 15.32 -2.15 -2.60
CA ALA A 283 15.37 -1.26 -1.43
C ALA A 283 16.47 -1.63 -0.41
N SER A 284 17.17 -2.76 -0.59
CA SER A 284 18.22 -3.19 0.36
C SER A 284 19.56 -2.47 0.19
N THR A 285 19.74 -1.74 -0.91
CA THR A 285 20.99 -1.05 -1.22
C THR A 285 20.70 0.38 -1.62
N GLY A 286 21.57 1.34 -1.29
CA GLY A 286 21.33 2.74 -1.63
C GLY A 286 21.20 3.00 -3.15
N ALA A 287 21.92 2.23 -3.99
CA ALA A 287 21.77 2.31 -5.44
C ALA A 287 20.42 1.76 -5.92
N GLY A 288 19.94 0.67 -5.34
CA GLY A 288 18.63 0.09 -5.68
C GLY A 288 17.46 0.90 -5.11
N GLU A 289 17.61 1.53 -3.95
CA GLU A 289 16.64 2.48 -3.39
C GLU A 289 16.48 3.69 -4.31
N ARG A 290 17.59 4.30 -4.77
CA ARG A 290 17.55 5.36 -5.78
C ARG A 290 16.87 4.92 -7.07
N LEU A 291 17.15 3.71 -7.54
CA LEU A 291 16.50 3.17 -8.73
C LEU A 291 14.98 3.01 -8.54
N LEU A 292 14.53 2.58 -7.36
CA LEU A 292 13.11 2.53 -7.02
C LEU A 292 12.49 3.92 -7.01
N THR A 293 13.14 4.91 -6.40
CA THR A 293 12.66 6.30 -6.37
C THR A 293 12.48 6.84 -7.79
N ILE A 294 13.48 6.66 -8.67
CA ILE A 294 13.41 7.07 -10.08
C ILE A 294 12.23 6.41 -10.78
N ARG A 295 12.04 5.09 -10.61
CA ARG A 295 10.92 4.36 -11.22
C ARG A 295 9.57 4.85 -10.72
N ASN A 296 9.42 5.08 -9.42
CA ASN A 296 8.17 5.60 -8.85
C ASN A 296 7.88 7.01 -9.37
N TYR A 297 8.90 7.87 -9.50
CA TYR A 297 8.74 9.21 -10.07
C TYR A 297 8.30 9.12 -11.53
N LYS A 298 8.91 8.22 -12.33
CA LYS A 298 8.49 8.00 -13.72
C LYS A 298 7.02 7.59 -13.82
N THR A 299 6.57 6.63 -13.01
CA THR A 299 5.16 6.20 -12.98
C THR A 299 4.22 7.35 -12.66
N LEU A 300 4.58 8.21 -11.70
CA LEU A 300 3.77 9.39 -11.34
C LEU A 300 3.74 10.43 -12.47
N TYR A 301 4.88 10.71 -13.11
CA TYR A 301 4.94 11.63 -14.25
C TYR A 301 4.20 11.10 -15.47
N GLU A 302 4.32 9.81 -15.77
CA GLU A 302 3.57 9.15 -16.84
C GLU A 302 2.07 9.24 -16.59
N TYR A 303 1.61 9.02 -15.35
CA TYR A 303 0.21 9.20 -14.99
C TYR A 303 -0.27 10.65 -15.14
N ILE A 304 0.52 11.65 -14.73
CA ILE A 304 0.17 13.07 -14.93
C ILE A 304 0.02 13.38 -16.43
N LEU A 305 0.89 12.80 -17.28
CA LEU A 305 0.90 13.05 -18.71
C LEU A 305 -0.17 12.28 -19.48
N ASN A 306 -0.45 11.04 -19.11
CA ASN A 306 -1.40 10.19 -19.82
C ASN A 306 -2.83 10.33 -19.27
N GLY A 307 -2.97 10.74 -18.01
CA GLY A 307 -4.23 10.64 -17.28
C GLY A 307 -4.43 9.23 -16.74
N PRO A 308 -5.58 8.94 -16.10
CA PRO A 308 -5.96 7.56 -15.85
C PRO A 308 -5.95 6.84 -17.19
N GLU A 309 -5.42 5.62 -17.25
CA GLU A 309 -5.67 4.75 -18.39
C GLU A 309 -7.19 4.54 -18.42
N GLU A 310 -7.92 5.38 -19.16
CA GLU A 310 -9.24 5.00 -19.64
C GLU A 310 -9.03 3.64 -20.30
N GLU A 311 -9.75 2.63 -19.82
CA GLU A 311 -9.86 1.32 -20.44
C GLU A 311 -10.28 1.49 -21.91
N ASN A 312 -9.31 1.76 -22.76
CA ASN A 312 -9.46 1.84 -24.21
C ASN A 312 -9.56 0.42 -24.79
N SER A 313 -10.31 -0.45 -24.12
CA SER A 313 -10.64 -1.80 -24.56
C SER A 313 -12.14 -2.08 -24.70
N GLU A 314 -13.05 -1.22 -24.25
CA GLU A 314 -14.50 -1.42 -24.48
C GLU A 314 -15.09 -0.56 -25.61
N ALA A 315 -14.46 0.57 -25.99
CA ALA A 315 -14.97 1.38 -27.10
C ALA A 315 -14.61 0.82 -28.49
N ALA A 316 -13.60 -0.05 -28.61
CA ALA A 316 -13.19 -0.63 -29.89
C ALA A 316 -13.91 -1.95 -30.25
N SER A 317 -14.71 -2.52 -29.35
CA SER A 317 -15.50 -3.72 -29.62
C SER A 317 -16.98 -3.45 -29.93
N VAL A 318 -17.47 -2.23 -29.73
CA VAL A 318 -18.88 -1.88 -30.02
C VAL A 318 -19.05 -1.36 -31.45
N GLU A 319 -18.03 -0.74 -32.06
CA GLU A 319 -18.09 -0.32 -33.47
C GLU A 319 -17.77 -1.44 -34.48
N ALA A 320 -17.39 -2.65 -34.03
CA ALA A 320 -17.11 -3.78 -34.92
C ALA A 320 -18.30 -4.73 -35.14
N ASP A 321 -19.42 -4.53 -34.43
CA ASP A 321 -20.63 -5.37 -34.53
C ASP A 321 -21.81 -4.66 -35.23
N GLU A 322 -21.60 -3.46 -35.82
CA GLU A 322 -22.62 -2.72 -36.58
C GLU A 322 -22.30 -2.47 -38.08
N GLU A 323 -21.35 -3.21 -38.69
CA GLU A 323 -21.21 -3.24 -40.17
C GLU A 323 -21.55 -4.59 -40.83
#